data_AF-A0A8H4EVL5-F1
#
_entry.id   AF-A0A8H4EVL5-F1
#
_cell.length_a   1.000
_cell.length_b   1.000
_cell.length_c   1.000
_cell.angle_alpha   90.00
_cell.angle_beta   90.00
_cell.angle_gamma   90.00
#
_symmetry.space_group_name_H-M   'P 1'
#
loop_
_entity.id
_entity.type
_entity.pdbx_description
1 polymer ?
#
loop_
_entity_poly.entity_id
_entity_poly.type
_entity_poly.pdbx_seq_one_letter_code
_entity_poly.pdbx_strand_id
1 'polypeptide(L)'
;MEFENFIVSRHLNSPIQIVSHYMDVHSRGALDNSNIHLIGNEAIKIPLLAKCCRELLKHCLFRDQLDNVFSYRFLKIFANELGNQLVRLSASSFFQVEQLHVITQKTNVSSSFFEILASCSKEFAIRAIITKDMQKENIKKENNQEVELHYLEGSVLFH
;
A
#
# COMPACT_ATOMS: atom_id res chain seq x y z
N MET A 1 8.54 6.45 13.49
CA MET A 1 7.25 5.92 13.98
C MET A 1 7.53 4.59 14.64
N GLU A 2 7.01 4.33 15.82
CA GLU A 2 6.98 2.96 16.34
C GLU A 2 5.87 2.19 15.62
N PHE A 3 6.28 1.24 14.78
CA PHE A 3 5.35 0.43 13.99
C PHE A 3 4.37 -0.36 14.88
N GLU A 4 4.73 -0.65 16.13
CA GLU A 4 3.86 -1.31 17.11
C GLU A 4 2.58 -0.52 17.43
N ASN A 5 2.63 0.81 17.31
CA ASN A 5 1.49 1.68 17.56
C ASN A 5 0.59 1.84 16.32
N PHE A 6 0.91 1.17 15.21
CA PHE A 6 0.07 1.14 14.03
C PHE A 6 -1.25 0.39 14.31
N ILE A 7 -2.36 1.13 14.24
CA ILE A 7 -3.70 0.59 14.42
C ILE A 7 -4.09 -0.18 13.16
N VAL A 8 -4.31 -1.49 13.34
CA VAL A 8 -4.80 -2.38 12.30
C VAL A 8 -6.31 -2.54 12.45
N SER A 9 -7.05 -2.25 11.39
CA SER A 9 -8.49 -2.52 11.36
C SER A 9 -8.77 -4.02 11.46
N ARG A 10 -9.78 -4.40 12.24
CA ARG A 10 -10.28 -5.79 12.31
C ARG A 10 -11.31 -6.11 11.22
N HIS A 11 -11.67 -5.14 10.39
CA HIS A 11 -12.59 -5.37 9.29
C HIS A 11 -11.88 -6.17 8.18
N LEU A 12 -12.41 -7.33 7.80
CA LEU A 12 -11.84 -8.25 6.80
C LEU A 12 -11.50 -7.56 5.48
N ASN A 13 -12.41 -6.72 4.99
CA ASN A 13 -12.23 -6.00 3.73
C ASN A 13 -11.40 -4.71 3.89
N SER A 14 -10.80 -4.48 5.07
CA SER A 14 -9.87 -3.36 5.20
C SER A 14 -8.63 -3.63 4.35
N PRO A 15 -8.04 -2.61 3.71
CA PRO A 15 -6.89 -2.82 2.84
C PRO A 15 -5.71 -3.50 3.55
N ILE A 16 -5.50 -3.19 4.84
CA ILE A 16 -4.47 -3.86 5.66
C ILE A 16 -4.74 -5.35 5.82
N GLN A 17 -5.99 -5.76 6.10
CA GLN A 17 -6.34 -7.17 6.26
C GLN A 17 -6.18 -7.93 4.94
N ILE A 18 -6.70 -7.38 3.83
CA ILE A 18 -6.55 -7.96 2.49
C ILE A 18 -5.08 -8.19 2.16
N VAL A 19 -4.25 -7.15 2.29
CA VAL A 19 -2.82 -7.22 2.01
C VAL A 19 -2.14 -8.24 2.92
N SER A 20 -2.45 -8.23 4.22
CA SER A 20 -1.85 -9.14 5.19
C SER A 20 -2.21 -10.59 4.90
N HIS A 21 -3.44 -10.90 4.50
CA HIS A 21 -3.82 -12.26 4.13
C HIS A 21 -3.06 -12.77 2.90
N TYR A 22 -2.87 -11.92 1.89
CA TYR A 22 -2.03 -12.28 0.74
C TYR A 22 -0.57 -12.50 1.15
N MET A 23 -0.01 -11.61 1.99
CA MET A 23 1.36 -11.78 2.51
C MET A 23 1.53 -13.06 3.33
N ASP A 24 0.53 -13.41 4.13
CA ASP A 24 0.52 -14.62 4.96
C ASP A 24 0.55 -15.88 4.07
N VAL A 25 -0.28 -15.95 3.04
CA VAL A 25 -0.30 -17.05 2.07
C VAL A 25 0.99 -17.10 1.25
N HIS A 26 1.52 -15.95 0.83
CA HIS A 26 2.80 -15.83 0.12
C HIS A 26 3.97 -16.34 0.97
N SER A 27 4.01 -15.95 2.26
CA SER A 27 5.08 -16.35 3.18
C SER A 27 5.16 -17.87 3.41
N ARG A 28 4.04 -18.57 3.22
CA ARG A 28 3.96 -20.04 3.27
C ARG A 28 4.23 -20.73 1.92
N GLY A 29 4.49 -19.97 0.86
CA GLY A 29 4.66 -20.53 -0.50
C GLY A 29 3.37 -21.10 -1.11
N ALA A 30 2.21 -20.62 -0.67
CA ALA A 30 0.92 -21.22 -1.03
C ALA A 30 0.16 -20.48 -2.16
N LEU A 31 0.61 -19.29 -2.58
CA LEU A 31 -0.11 -18.49 -3.58
C LEU A 31 -0.25 -19.18 -4.94
N ASP A 32 0.70 -20.04 -5.31
CA ASP A 32 0.66 -20.73 -6.59
C ASP A 32 -0.17 -22.01 -6.57
N ASN A 33 -0.69 -22.39 -5.40
CA ASN A 33 -1.46 -23.62 -5.20
C ASN A 33 -2.83 -23.39 -4.55
N SER A 34 -3.16 -22.14 -4.22
CA SER A 34 -4.42 -21.81 -3.56
C SER A 34 -4.95 -20.46 -4.01
N ASN A 35 -6.25 -20.43 -4.33
CA ASN A 35 -6.98 -19.20 -4.61
C ASN A 35 -7.34 -18.50 -3.29
N ILE A 36 -7.15 -17.19 -3.24
CA ILE A 36 -7.61 -16.36 -2.12
C ILE A 36 -8.96 -15.78 -2.50
N HIS A 37 -10.00 -16.13 -1.75
CA HIS A 37 -11.35 -15.59 -1.91
C HIS A 37 -11.61 -14.49 -0.88
N LEU A 38 -11.90 -13.28 -1.36
CA LEU A 38 -12.24 -12.14 -0.52
C LEU A 38 -13.76 -11.90 -0.42
N ILE A 39 -14.54 -12.51 -1.31
CA ILE A 39 -16.00 -12.39 -1.39
C ILE A 39 -16.63 -13.77 -1.61
N GLY A 40 -17.91 -13.92 -1.25
CA GLY A 40 -18.66 -15.17 -1.41
C GLY A 40 -18.52 -16.15 -0.25
N ASN A 41 -19.05 -17.36 -0.43
CA ASN A 41 -19.19 -18.36 0.65
C ASN A 41 -17.85 -18.93 1.16
N GLU A 42 -16.86 -18.97 0.26
CA GLU A 42 -15.49 -19.42 0.52
C GLU A 42 -14.57 -18.27 0.94
N ALA A 43 -15.12 -17.07 1.11
CA ALA A 43 -14.35 -15.91 1.54
C ALA A 43 -13.69 -16.15 2.91
N ILE A 44 -12.54 -15.52 3.10
CA ILE A 44 -11.89 -15.43 4.41
C ILE A 44 -12.88 -14.88 5.43
N LYS A 45 -13.06 -15.62 6.55
CA LYS A 45 -14.04 -15.30 7.59
C LYS A 45 -13.43 -14.72 8.86
N ILE A 46 -12.12 -14.88 9.05
CA ILE A 46 -11.43 -14.52 10.28
C ILE A 46 -10.31 -13.54 9.93
N PRO A 47 -10.36 -12.30 10.46
CA PRO A 47 -9.29 -11.34 10.25
C PRO A 47 -8.03 -11.80 10.98
N LEU A 48 -6.87 -11.54 10.40
CA LEU A 48 -5.59 -11.73 11.08
C LEU A 48 -5.52 -10.84 12.33
N LEU A 49 -4.79 -11.35 13.33
CA LEU A 49 -4.47 -10.57 14.51
C LEU A 49 -3.64 -9.34 14.11
N ALA A 50 -3.90 -8.20 14.76
CA ALA A 50 -3.18 -6.96 14.48
C ALA A 50 -1.65 -7.13 14.55
N LYS A 51 -1.16 -7.94 15.51
CA LYS A 51 0.27 -8.29 15.62
C LYS A 51 0.77 -9.01 14.37
N CYS A 52 0.04 -10.00 13.86
CA CYS A 52 0.44 -10.73 12.65
C CYS A 52 0.46 -9.82 11.42
N CYS A 53 -0.58 -9.00 11.22
CA CYS A 53 -0.59 -7.98 10.16
C CYS A 53 0.63 -7.08 10.25
N ARG A 54 0.98 -6.66 11.48
CA ARG A 54 2.13 -5.80 11.68
C ARG A 54 3.44 -6.46 11.27
N GLU A 55 3.68 -7.69 11.72
CA GLU A 55 4.89 -8.44 11.38
C GLU A 55 5.01 -8.71 9.87
N LEU A 56 3.91 -9.08 9.21
CA LEU A 56 3.89 -9.31 7.76
C LEU A 56 4.21 -8.03 6.97
N LEU A 57 3.58 -6.91 7.34
CA LEU A 57 3.85 -5.62 6.72
C LEU A 57 5.30 -5.18 6.97
N LYS A 58 5.84 -5.39 8.18
CA LYS A 58 7.25 -5.10 8.45
C LYS A 58 8.15 -5.91 7.52
N HIS A 59 7.95 -7.22 7.46
CA HIS A 59 8.80 -8.10 6.66
C HIS A 59 8.76 -7.73 5.16
N CYS A 60 7.58 -7.39 4.62
CA CYS A 60 7.47 -6.96 3.22
C CYS A 60 8.16 -5.61 2.96
N LEU A 61 8.02 -4.64 3.86
CA LEU A 61 8.45 -3.27 3.62
C LEU A 61 9.93 -3.03 3.95
N PHE A 62 10.42 -3.64 5.02
CA PHE A 62 11.75 -3.38 5.58
C PHE A 62 12.84 -4.34 5.10
N ARG A 63 12.52 -5.27 4.19
CA ARG A 63 13.52 -6.15 3.57
C ARG A 63 14.67 -5.37 2.91
N ASP A 64 14.43 -4.11 2.48
CA ASP A 64 15.37 -3.27 1.73
C ASP A 64 15.85 -2.00 2.49
N GLN A 65 15.82 -1.97 3.83
CA GLN A 65 16.48 -0.94 4.67
C GLN A 65 16.26 0.55 4.31
N LEU A 66 15.00 1.01 4.29
CA LEU A 66 14.67 2.43 4.23
C LEU A 66 13.79 2.85 5.42
N ASP A 67 14.31 2.67 6.65
CA ASP A 67 13.62 2.98 7.92
C ASP A 67 13.02 4.40 7.96
N ASN A 68 13.60 5.34 7.20
CA ASN A 68 13.24 6.75 7.21
C ASN A 68 12.00 7.12 6.36
N VAL A 69 11.49 6.21 5.51
CA VAL A 69 10.35 6.51 4.60
C VAL A 69 9.02 6.02 5.17
N PHE A 70 9.04 5.13 6.15
CA PHE A 70 7.84 4.45 6.67
C PHE A 70 7.06 5.33 7.65
N SER A 71 6.20 6.18 7.09
CA SER A 71 5.20 6.97 7.82
C SER A 71 3.82 6.30 7.80
N TYR A 72 2.90 6.76 8.67
CA TYR A 72 1.54 6.18 8.73
C TYR A 72 0.82 6.40 7.40
N ARG A 73 1.10 7.55 6.80
CA ARG A 73 0.66 7.94 5.47
C ARG A 73 1.19 6.98 4.41
N PHE A 74 2.47 6.61 4.47
CA PHE A 74 3.05 5.62 3.55
C PHE A 74 2.27 4.30 3.62
N LEU A 75 2.11 3.75 4.82
CA LEU A 75 1.42 2.46 5.01
C LEU A 75 -0.02 2.51 4.51
N LYS A 76 -0.73 3.60 4.77
CA LYS A 76 -2.10 3.78 4.29
C LYS A 76 -2.17 3.82 2.77
N ILE A 77 -1.28 4.55 2.11
CA ILE A 77 -1.27 4.63 0.64
C ILE A 77 -0.90 3.27 0.04
N PHE A 78 0.18 2.65 0.52
CA PHE A 78 0.64 1.33 0.09
C PHE A 78 -0.46 0.28 0.23
N ALA A 79 -1.04 0.15 1.43
CA ALA A 79 -2.05 -0.86 1.70
C ALA A 79 -3.33 -0.63 0.88
N ASN A 80 -3.74 0.63 0.70
CA ASN A 80 -4.90 0.96 -0.13
C ASN A 80 -4.67 0.59 -1.60
N GLU A 81 -3.52 0.96 -2.17
CA GLU A 81 -3.22 0.67 -3.58
C GLU A 81 -3.15 -0.84 -3.83
N LEU A 82 -2.32 -1.54 -3.05
CA LEU A 82 -2.17 -2.98 -3.18
C LEU A 82 -3.48 -3.71 -2.87
N GLY A 83 -4.17 -3.35 -1.79
CA GLY A 83 -5.45 -3.95 -1.43
C GLY A 83 -6.50 -3.84 -2.53
N ASN A 84 -6.61 -2.68 -3.17
CA ASN A 84 -7.53 -2.49 -4.30
C ASN A 84 -7.16 -3.38 -5.50
N GLN A 85 -5.87 -3.52 -5.80
CA GLN A 85 -5.39 -4.41 -6.86
C GLN A 85 -5.69 -5.88 -6.55
N LEU A 86 -5.47 -6.31 -5.30
CA LEU A 86 -5.72 -7.69 -4.85
C LEU A 86 -7.20 -8.06 -4.81
N VAL A 87 -8.09 -7.11 -4.50
CA VAL A 87 -9.54 -7.33 -4.61
C VAL A 87 -9.93 -7.66 -6.05
N ARG A 88 -9.43 -6.88 -7.02
CA ARG A 88 -9.69 -7.15 -8.45
C ARG A 88 -9.07 -8.47 -8.91
N LEU A 89 -7.89 -8.79 -8.39
CA LEU A 89 -7.20 -10.05 -8.69
C LEU A 89 -8.02 -11.25 -8.21
N SER A 90 -8.42 -11.26 -6.93
CA SER A 90 -9.23 -12.31 -6.30
C SER A 90 -10.56 -12.55 -7.01
N ALA A 91 -11.17 -11.49 -7.54
CA ALA A 91 -12.45 -11.58 -8.23
C ALA A 91 -12.37 -12.08 -9.69
N SER A 92 -11.17 -12.18 -10.26
CA SER A 92 -11.00 -12.51 -11.68
C SER A 92 -10.77 -13.99 -11.88
N SER A 93 -11.66 -14.65 -12.65
CA SER A 93 -11.51 -16.06 -13.02
C SER A 93 -10.25 -16.33 -13.85
N PHE A 94 -9.75 -15.35 -14.60
CA PHE A 94 -8.51 -15.48 -15.37
C PHE A 94 -7.27 -15.66 -14.50
N PHE A 95 -7.31 -15.15 -13.27
CA PHE A 95 -6.19 -15.19 -12.33
C PHE A 95 -6.35 -16.29 -11.27
N GLN A 96 -7.32 -17.19 -11.44
CA GLN A 96 -7.39 -18.41 -10.65
C GLN A 96 -6.21 -19.31 -10.99
N VAL A 97 -5.65 -19.98 -9.98
CA VAL A 97 -4.46 -20.84 -10.09
C VAL A 97 -4.61 -21.87 -11.19
N GLU A 98 -5.77 -22.51 -11.28
CA GLU A 98 -6.11 -23.52 -12.27
C GLU A 98 -6.01 -22.95 -13.69
N GLN A 99 -6.55 -21.75 -13.89
CA GLN A 99 -6.55 -21.08 -15.20
C GLN A 99 -5.15 -20.59 -15.59
N LEU A 100 -4.39 -20.05 -14.63
CA LEU A 100 -3.01 -19.63 -14.85
C LEU A 100 -2.10 -20.81 -15.22
N HIS A 101 -2.31 -21.98 -14.61
CA HIS A 101 -1.56 -23.18 -14.94
C HIS A 101 -1.79 -23.61 -16.40
N VAL A 102 -3.05 -23.60 -16.85
CA VAL A 102 -3.42 -23.93 -18.23
C VAL A 102 -2.80 -22.94 -19.24
N ILE A 103 -2.85 -21.63 -18.95
CA ILE A 103 -2.41 -20.60 -19.89
C ILE A 103 -0.88 -20.50 -19.96
N THR A 104 -0.20 -20.60 -18.82
CA THR A 104 1.22 -20.24 -18.74
C THR A 104 2.16 -21.44 -18.67
N GLN A 105 1.67 -22.61 -18.28
CA GLN A 105 2.46 -23.80 -17.99
C GLN A 105 3.57 -23.57 -16.93
N LYS A 106 3.46 -22.49 -16.14
CA LYS A 106 4.38 -22.12 -15.06
C LYS A 106 3.70 -22.34 -13.71
N THR A 107 4.53 -22.59 -12.69
CA THR A 107 4.09 -22.94 -11.33
C THR A 107 4.30 -21.80 -10.32
N ASN A 108 4.77 -20.63 -10.74
CA ASN A 108 5.12 -19.52 -9.83
C ASN A 108 4.49 -18.17 -10.27
N VAL A 109 3.42 -18.21 -11.05
CA VAL A 109 2.83 -17.01 -11.65
C VAL A 109 2.13 -16.14 -10.62
N SER A 110 1.38 -16.75 -9.70
CA SER A 110 0.61 -16.01 -8.69
C SER A 110 1.53 -15.32 -7.69
N SER A 111 2.57 -16.02 -7.22
CA SER A 111 3.58 -15.44 -6.34
C SER A 111 4.36 -14.31 -7.03
N SER A 112 4.84 -14.54 -8.25
CA SER A 112 5.56 -13.51 -9.02
C SER A 112 4.69 -12.27 -9.27
N PHE A 113 3.42 -12.46 -9.61
CA PHE A 113 2.51 -11.34 -9.86
C PHE A 113 2.22 -10.56 -8.57
N PHE A 114 2.02 -11.25 -7.44
CA PHE A 114 1.88 -10.61 -6.13
C PHE A 114 3.12 -9.75 -5.78
N GLU A 115 4.32 -10.28 -5.97
CA GLU A 115 5.57 -9.54 -5.70
C GLU A 115 5.71 -8.30 -6.58
N ILE A 116 5.36 -8.40 -7.87
CA ILE A 116 5.33 -7.26 -8.79
C ILE A 116 4.33 -6.20 -8.31
N LEU A 117 3.09 -6.58 -7.99
CA LEU A 117 2.08 -5.64 -7.49
C LEU A 117 2.51 -4.97 -6.19
N ALA A 118 3.11 -5.72 -5.27
CA ALA A 118 3.63 -5.20 -4.01
C ALA A 118 4.77 -4.18 -4.27
N SER A 119 5.71 -4.49 -5.16
CA SER A 119 6.79 -3.58 -5.53
C SER A 119 6.26 -2.29 -6.18
N CYS A 120 5.35 -2.41 -7.16
CA CYS A 120 4.73 -1.25 -7.80
C CYS A 120 3.95 -0.39 -6.79
N SER A 121 3.22 -1.01 -5.87
CA SER A 121 2.48 -0.30 -4.82
C SER A 121 3.41 0.42 -3.84
N LYS A 122 4.57 -0.15 -3.53
CA LYS A 122 5.62 0.48 -2.71
C LYS A 122 6.15 1.73 -3.41
N GLU A 123 6.56 1.61 -4.68
CA GLU A 123 7.03 2.76 -5.47
C GLU A 123 5.97 3.86 -5.61
N PHE A 124 4.71 3.48 -5.84
CA PHE A 124 3.60 4.41 -5.91
C PHE A 124 3.45 5.20 -4.60
N ALA A 125 3.48 4.52 -3.46
CA ALA A 125 3.37 5.17 -2.15
C ALA A 125 4.54 6.13 -1.86
N ILE A 126 5.77 5.76 -2.24
CA ILE A 126 6.95 6.64 -2.13
C ILE A 126 6.72 7.92 -2.95
N ARG A 127 6.41 7.78 -4.25
CA ARG A 127 6.19 8.92 -5.15
C ARG A 127 5.03 9.79 -4.68
N ALA A 128 3.94 9.19 -4.23
CA ALA A 128 2.77 9.93 -3.73
C ALA A 128 3.08 10.79 -2.49
N ILE A 129 4.00 10.34 -1.63
CA ILE A 129 4.44 11.15 -0.48
C ILE A 129 5.35 12.27 -0.95
N ILE A 130 6.40 11.96 -1.73
CA ILE A 130 7.35 12.94 -2.24
C ILE A 130 6.62 14.06 -2.99
N THR A 131 5.72 13.72 -3.92
CA THR A 131 4.95 14.71 -4.68
C THR A 131 4.11 15.61 -3.76
N LYS A 132 3.47 15.04 -2.74
CA LYS A 132 2.65 15.84 -1.81
C LYS A 132 3.48 16.74 -0.91
N ASP A 133 4.68 16.32 -0.54
CA ASP A 133 5.58 17.15 0.25
C ASP A 133 6.18 18.27 -0.59
N MET A 134 6.55 17.99 -1.85
CA MET A 134 6.91 19.02 -2.84
C MET A 134 5.79 20.05 -3.07
N GLN A 135 4.55 19.59 -3.24
CA GLN A 135 3.39 20.49 -3.39
C GLN A 135 3.20 21.40 -2.17
N LYS A 136 3.35 20.86 -0.96
CA LYS A 136 3.27 21.65 0.27
C LYS A 136 4.35 22.73 0.34
N GLU A 137 5.58 22.40 -0.04
CA GLU A 137 6.69 23.37 -0.06
C GLU A 137 6.48 24.46 -1.12
N ASN A 138 5.93 24.12 -2.28
CA ASN A 138 5.60 25.12 -3.31
C ASN A 138 4.50 26.08 -2.83
N ILE A 139 3.42 25.56 -2.22
CA ILE A 139 2.34 26.39 -1.65
C ILE A 139 2.88 27.34 -0.57
N LYS A 140 3.79 26.88 0.30
CA LYS A 140 4.43 27.75 1.30
C LYS A 140 5.25 28.88 0.66
N LYS A 141 5.98 28.58 -0.42
CA LYS A 141 6.77 29.58 -1.15
C LYS A 141 5.87 30.63 -1.80
N GLU A 142 4.79 30.20 -2.45
CA GLU A 142 3.79 31.09 -3.06
C GLU A 142 3.16 32.00 -2.00
N ASN A 143 2.72 31.44 -0.87
CA ASN A 143 2.14 32.24 0.23
C ASN A 143 3.14 33.24 0.83
N ASN A 144 4.41 32.85 1.00
CA ASN A 144 5.43 33.76 1.52
C ASN A 144 5.73 34.90 0.54
N GLN A 145 5.71 34.62 -0.77
CA GLN A 145 5.89 35.64 -1.81
C GLN A 145 4.70 36.62 -1.86
N GLU A 146 3.46 36.15 -1.74
CA GLU A 146 2.28 37.01 -1.65
C GLU A 146 2.32 37.91 -0.43
N VAL A 147 2.75 37.37 0.73
CA VAL A 147 2.91 38.14 1.96
C VAL A 147 3.99 39.21 1.81
N GLU A 148 5.17 38.88 1.24
CA GLU A 148 6.25 39.85 0.98
C GLU A 148 5.83 40.96 0.01
N LEU A 149 5.10 40.63 -1.06
CA LEU A 149 4.55 41.61 -2.01
C LEU A 149 3.57 42.57 -1.31
N HIS A 150 2.70 42.05 -0.45
CA HIS A 150 1.73 42.86 0.29
C HIS A 150 2.39 43.79 1.33
N TYR A 151 3.52 43.37 1.91
CA TYR A 151 4.35 44.24 2.78
C TYR A 151 5.04 45.35 1.98
N LEU A 152 5.55 45.05 0.79
CA LEU A 152 6.19 46.04 -0.09
C LEU A 152 5.16 47.07 -0.58
N GLU A 153 3.98 46.65 -1.04
CA GLU A 153 2.93 47.56 -1.51
C GLU A 153 2.37 48.45 -0.38
N GLY A 154 2.18 47.89 0.82
CA GLY A 154 1.76 48.66 2.00
C GLY A 154 2.79 49.71 2.47
N SER A 155 4.08 49.49 2.19
CA SER A 155 5.16 50.41 2.55
C SER A 155 5.30 51.59 1.58
N VAL A 156 4.87 51.44 0.33
CA VAL A 156 4.92 52.48 -0.72
C VAL A 156 3.81 53.53 -0.55
N LEU A 157 2.73 53.21 0.16
CA LEU A 157 1.58 54.10 0.40
C LEU A 157 1.79 55.12 1.55
N PHE A 158 2.93 55.10 2.24
CA PHE A 158 3.25 55.98 3.39
C PHE A 158 4.44 56.94 3.14
N HIS A 159 4.74 57.30 1.90
CA HIS A 159 5.63 58.42 1.53
C HIS A 159 4.92 59.39 0.59
#